data_AF-A0A2V7RRK3-F1
#
_entry.id   AF-A0A2V7RRK3-F1
#
_cell.length_a   1.000
_cell.length_b   1.000
_cell.length_c   1.000
_cell.angle_alpha   90.00
_cell.angle_beta   90.00
_cell.angle_gamma   90.00
#
_symmetry.space_group_name_H-M   'P 1'
#
loop_
_entity.id
_entity.type
_entity.pdbx_description
1 polymer ?
#
loop_
_entity_poly.entity_id
_entity_poly.type
_entity_poly.pdbx_seq_one_letter_code
_entity_poly.pdbx_strand_id
1 'polypeptide(L)'
;MLQCTPLPYASTTQVVGPTGGTIQVGPHTLVIPPGALVQNVTITAVAPSATVNSVRFTPQGLHFLAPAALTMSYSNCNLLGKLLPKRIAYTDDNLNILSYLISLDNLLSKKVTGKLDHFSRYAVAW
;
A
#
# COMPACT_ATOMS: atom_id res chain seq x y z
N MET A 1 1.00 -14.32 -3.97
CA MET A 1 0.24 -13.32 -3.17
C MET A 1 -0.39 -13.96 -1.95
N LEU A 2 -0.79 -13.15 -0.97
CA LEU A 2 -1.50 -13.61 0.23
C LEU A 2 -3.01 -13.67 -0.05
N GLN A 3 -3.64 -14.81 0.22
CA GLN A 3 -5.08 -15.02 0.04
C GLN A 3 -5.86 -14.54 1.26
N CYS A 4 -6.92 -13.77 1.02
CA CYS A 4 -7.67 -13.09 2.05
C CYS A 4 -9.18 -13.11 1.79
N THR A 5 -9.95 -12.98 2.86
CA THR A 5 -11.39 -12.71 2.75
C THR A 5 -11.59 -11.29 2.22
N PRO A 6 -12.42 -11.05 1.19
CA PRO A 6 -12.59 -9.72 0.63
C PRO A 6 -13.03 -8.67 1.65
N LEU A 7 -12.38 -7.51 1.60
CA LEU A 7 -12.77 -6.31 2.35
C LEU A 7 -13.76 -5.46 1.53
N PRO A 8 -14.56 -4.58 2.15
CA PRO A 8 -15.36 -3.60 1.41
C PRO A 8 -14.47 -2.74 0.50
N TYR A 9 -14.99 -2.37 -0.67
CA TYR A 9 -14.35 -1.38 -1.54
C TYR A 9 -14.14 -0.08 -0.78
N ALA A 10 -12.94 0.50 -0.88
CA ALA A 10 -12.64 1.81 -0.31
C ALA A 10 -11.87 2.67 -1.32
N SER A 11 -12.18 3.97 -1.34
CA SER A 11 -11.49 4.95 -2.16
C SER A 11 -11.37 6.27 -1.40
N THR A 12 -10.24 6.95 -1.56
CA THR A 12 -10.01 8.26 -0.94
C THR A 12 -9.19 9.12 -1.88
N THR A 13 -9.65 10.35 -2.09
CA THR A 13 -8.96 11.36 -2.91
C THR A 13 -8.58 12.53 -2.02
N GLN A 14 -7.32 12.91 -2.04
CA GLN A 14 -6.78 13.98 -1.22
C GLN A 14 -5.68 14.75 -1.95
N VAL A 15 -5.63 16.06 -1.77
CA VAL A 15 -4.51 16.88 -2.22
C VAL A 15 -3.42 16.85 -1.15
N VAL A 16 -2.23 16.41 -1.52
CA VAL A 16 -1.05 16.40 -0.63
C VAL A 16 0.05 17.24 -1.26
N GLY A 17 0.64 18.13 -0.47
CA GLY A 17 1.69 19.03 -0.89
C GLY A 17 3.06 18.74 -0.28
N PRO A 18 4.01 19.69 -0.38
CA PRO A 18 5.35 19.55 0.17
C PRO A 18 5.41 19.33 1.68
N THR A 19 4.36 19.69 2.42
CA THR A 19 4.26 19.44 3.87
C THR A 19 4.03 17.96 4.20
N GLY A 20 3.83 17.11 3.21
CA GLY A 20 3.44 15.72 3.42
C GLY A 20 1.98 15.58 3.85
N GLY A 21 1.60 14.36 4.23
CA GLY A 21 0.23 14.04 4.61
C GLY A 21 0.03 12.56 4.86
N THR A 22 -1.17 12.21 5.34
CA THR A 22 -1.58 10.81 5.54
C THR A 22 -2.88 10.56 4.78
N ILE A 23 -2.90 9.50 3.98
CA ILE A 23 -4.08 9.03 3.25
C ILE A 23 -4.47 7.68 3.82
N GLN A 24 -5.70 7.58 4.31
CA GLN A 24 -6.28 6.32 4.78
C GLN A 24 -7.25 5.78 3.73
N VAL A 25 -7.16 4.48 3.41
CA VAL A 25 -8.05 3.81 2.47
C VAL A 25 -8.41 2.42 3.02
N GLY A 26 -9.65 2.30 3.51
CA GLY A 26 -10.06 1.11 4.27
C GLY A 26 -9.12 0.90 5.49
N PRO A 27 -8.55 -0.30 5.67
CA PRO A 27 -7.61 -0.59 6.75
C PRO A 27 -6.14 -0.29 6.39
N HIS A 28 -5.88 0.34 5.24
CA HIS A 28 -4.54 0.67 4.75
C HIS A 28 -4.26 2.17 4.93
N THR A 29 -2.98 2.50 5.08
CA THR A 29 -2.54 3.89 5.30
C THR A 29 -1.28 4.17 4.51
N LEU A 30 -1.28 5.27 3.76
CA LEU A 30 -0.08 5.84 3.14
C LEU A 30 0.32 7.09 3.90
N VAL A 31 1.55 7.12 4.41
CA VAL A 31 2.15 8.31 5.03
C VAL A 31 3.20 8.87 4.09
N ILE A 32 2.97 10.10 3.63
CA ILE A 32 3.88 10.85 2.76
C ILE A 32 4.63 11.84 3.66
N PRO A 33 5.96 11.70 3.83
CA PRO A 33 6.70 12.62 4.69
C PRO A 33 6.84 14.01 4.05
N PRO A 34 7.11 15.06 4.85
CA PRO A 34 7.48 16.37 4.32
C PRO A 34 8.66 16.27 3.35
N GLY A 35 8.62 17.06 2.27
CA GLY A 35 9.64 17.07 1.23
C GLY A 35 9.58 15.93 0.22
N ALA A 36 8.68 14.95 0.39
CA ALA A 36 8.52 13.86 -0.58
C ALA A 36 7.92 14.34 -1.92
N LEU A 37 7.13 15.42 -1.89
CA LEU A 37 6.53 16.06 -3.05
C LEU A 37 7.03 17.50 -3.17
N VAL A 38 7.26 17.97 -4.40
CA VAL A 38 7.70 19.34 -4.68
C VAL A 38 6.53 20.33 -4.85
N GLN A 39 5.33 19.81 -5.09
CA GLN A 39 4.11 20.60 -5.32
C GLN A 39 2.88 19.83 -4.83
N ASN A 40 1.73 20.49 -4.85
CA ASN A 40 0.45 19.88 -4.54
C ASN A 40 0.08 18.84 -5.62
N VAL A 41 -0.28 17.65 -5.18
CA VAL A 41 -0.72 16.55 -6.04
C VAL A 41 -2.06 16.03 -5.53
N THR A 42 -3.04 15.91 -6.44
CA THR A 42 -4.29 15.21 -6.16
C THR A 42 -4.04 13.71 -6.26
N ILE A 43 -4.06 13.02 -5.13
CA ILE A 43 -3.77 11.60 -5.03
C ILE A 43 -5.08 10.87 -4.80
N THR A 44 -5.35 9.82 -5.59
CA THR A 44 -6.45 8.88 -5.32
C THR A 44 -5.90 7.52 -4.93
N ALA A 45 -6.32 7.01 -3.78
CA ALA A 45 -6.01 5.67 -3.31
C ALA A 45 -7.27 4.81 -3.39
N VAL A 46 -7.17 3.64 -4.03
CA VAL A 46 -8.28 2.69 -4.21
C VAL A 46 -7.88 1.32 -3.67
N ALA A 47 -8.66 0.80 -2.72
CA ALA A 47 -8.59 -0.58 -2.24
C ALA A 47 -9.81 -1.36 -2.78
N PRO A 48 -9.64 -2.21 -3.80
CA PRO A 48 -10.77 -2.98 -4.35
C PRO A 48 -11.21 -4.09 -3.38
N SER A 49 -12.49 -4.47 -3.47
CA SER A 49 -12.97 -5.71 -2.86
C SER A 49 -12.47 -6.89 -3.69
N ALA A 50 -11.50 -7.63 -3.15
CA ALA A 50 -10.85 -8.74 -3.84
C ALA A 50 -10.28 -9.75 -2.84
N THR A 51 -9.87 -10.93 -3.32
CA THR A 51 -9.24 -11.98 -2.51
C THR A 51 -7.77 -11.71 -2.15
N VAL A 52 -7.23 -10.58 -2.61
CA VAL A 52 -5.89 -10.09 -2.25
C VAL A 52 -6.03 -8.65 -1.80
N ASN A 53 -5.48 -8.34 -0.62
CA ASN A 53 -5.41 -6.96 -0.16
C ASN A 53 -4.43 -6.17 -1.04
N SER A 54 -4.97 -5.23 -1.81
CA SER A 54 -4.21 -4.36 -2.69
C SER A 54 -4.66 -2.91 -2.58
N VAL A 55 -3.76 -1.97 -2.89
CA VAL A 55 -4.08 -0.55 -3.04
C VAL A 55 -3.47 -0.05 -4.33
N ARG A 56 -4.25 0.69 -5.11
CA ARG A 56 -3.80 1.39 -6.31
C ARG A 56 -3.78 2.89 -6.05
N PHE A 57 -2.64 3.53 -6.32
CA PHE A 57 -2.48 4.98 -6.24
C PHE A 57 -2.46 5.60 -7.62
N THR A 58 -3.13 6.74 -7.79
CA THR A 58 -3.06 7.57 -8.99
C THR A 58 -2.74 9.03 -8.62
N PRO A 59 -2.06 9.80 -9.49
CA PRO A 59 -1.59 9.43 -10.84
C PRO A 59 -0.46 8.39 -10.82
N GLN A 60 -0.45 7.47 -11.78
CA GLN A 60 0.62 6.46 -11.87
C GLN A 60 1.95 7.12 -12.27
N GLY A 61 3.06 6.53 -11.85
CA GLY A 61 4.40 6.95 -12.28
C GLY A 61 4.92 8.23 -11.63
N LEU A 62 4.19 8.81 -10.68
CA LEU A 62 4.74 9.88 -9.85
C LEU A 62 5.80 9.28 -8.91
N HIS A 63 7.01 9.83 -8.93
CA HIS A 63 8.09 9.45 -8.03
C HIS A 63 8.22 10.44 -6.87
N PHE A 64 8.44 9.91 -5.67
CA PHE A 64 8.73 10.70 -4.49
C PHE A 64 10.21 11.06 -4.40
N LEU A 65 10.52 12.25 -3.89
CA LEU A 65 11.90 12.62 -3.54
C LEU A 65 12.39 11.95 -2.25
N ALA A 66 11.45 11.61 -1.37
CA ALA A 66 11.68 10.87 -0.14
C ALA A 66 10.64 9.76 -0.03
N PRO A 67 11.03 8.50 0.26
CA PRO A 67 10.11 7.37 0.25
C PRO A 67 8.91 7.56 1.19
N ALA A 68 7.71 7.29 0.69
CA ALA A 68 6.51 7.23 1.51
C ALA A 68 6.43 5.88 2.25
N ALA A 69 5.66 5.81 3.33
CA ALA A 69 5.42 4.58 4.08
C ALA A 69 4.01 4.07 3.83
N LEU A 70 3.88 2.92 3.17
CA LEU A 70 2.62 2.23 2.96
C LEU A 70 2.45 1.15 4.01
N THR A 71 1.43 1.27 4.87
CA THR A 71 1.05 0.24 5.83
C THR A 71 -0.22 -0.47 5.37
N MET A 72 -0.16 -1.79 5.23
CA MET A 72 -1.28 -2.61 4.80
C MET A 72 -1.67 -3.64 5.85
N SER A 73 -2.95 -3.66 6.25
CA SER A 73 -3.50 -4.76 7.04
C SER A 73 -3.59 -6.04 6.22
N TYR A 74 -3.33 -7.17 6.89
CA TYR A 74 -3.64 -8.51 6.42
C TYR A 74 -4.45 -9.28 7.48
N SER A 75 -5.15 -8.58 8.37
CA SER A 75 -5.93 -9.18 9.45
C SER A 75 -7.05 -10.11 8.98
N ASN A 76 -7.56 -9.87 7.77
CA ASN A 76 -8.57 -10.65 7.04
C ASN A 76 -7.98 -11.79 6.20
N CYS A 77 -6.68 -12.05 6.28
CA CYS A 77 -6.01 -13.06 5.47
C CYS A 77 -5.88 -14.40 6.19
N ASN A 78 -5.92 -15.49 5.43
CA ASN A 78 -5.69 -16.81 5.99
C ASN A 78 -4.18 -17.00 6.25
N LEU A 79 -3.81 -17.16 7.52
CA LEU A 79 -2.42 -17.31 7.97
C LEU A 79 -2.03 -18.77 8.26
N LEU A 80 -2.89 -19.75 7.93
CA LEU A 80 -2.64 -21.16 8.18
C LEU A 80 -1.29 -21.61 7.59
N GLY A 81 -0.37 -21.98 8.48
CA GLY A 81 0.90 -22.62 8.15
C GLY A 81 2.08 -21.70 7.83
N LYS A 82 1.99 -20.36 7.99
CA LYS A 82 3.08 -19.48 7.52
C LYS A 82 3.53 -18.44 8.56
N LEU A 83 4.69 -18.73 9.17
CA LEU A 83 5.52 -17.80 9.96
C LEU A 83 6.37 -16.88 9.07
N LEU A 84 6.29 -17.00 7.75
CA LEU A 84 7.07 -16.15 6.85
C LEU A 84 6.64 -14.68 7.01
N PRO A 85 7.61 -13.75 7.11
CA PRO A 85 7.34 -12.33 7.23
C PRO A 85 6.65 -11.82 5.95
N LYS A 86 5.62 -11.02 6.13
CA LYS A 86 4.79 -10.52 5.03
C LYS A 86 5.51 -9.34 4.40
N ARG A 87 5.32 -9.19 3.09
CA ARG A 87 5.93 -8.12 2.31
C ARG A 87 4.89 -7.39 1.49
N ILE A 88 5.21 -6.17 1.09
CA ILE A 88 4.45 -5.46 0.07
C ILE A 88 5.13 -5.70 -1.28
N ALA A 89 4.36 -6.18 -2.25
CA ALA A 89 4.79 -6.33 -3.64
C ALA A 89 4.30 -5.15 -4.47
N TYR A 90 5.16 -4.61 -5.33
CA TYR A 90 4.77 -3.80 -6.48
C TYR A 90 4.26 -4.73 -7.57
N THR A 91 3.10 -4.42 -8.15
CA THR A 91 2.43 -5.27 -9.12
C THR A 91 1.97 -4.50 -10.35
N ASP A 92 1.71 -5.23 -11.43
CA ASP A 92 0.87 -4.72 -12.53
C ASP A 92 -0.62 -4.77 -12.15
N ASP A 93 -1.50 -4.41 -13.10
CA ASP A 93 -2.96 -4.43 -12.90
C ASP A 93 -3.55 -5.85 -12.78
N ASN A 94 -2.84 -6.86 -13.29
CA ASN A 94 -3.20 -8.27 -13.19
C ASN A 94 -2.66 -8.94 -11.92
N LEU A 95 -2.05 -8.16 -11.02
CA LEU A 95 -1.44 -8.65 -9.78
C LEU A 95 -0.22 -9.58 -10.04
N ASN A 96 0.47 -9.43 -11.17
CA ASN A 96 1.79 -10.02 -11.34
C ASN A 96 2.80 -9.22 -10.52
N ILE A 97 3.67 -9.91 -9.77
CA ILE A 97 4.68 -9.26 -8.93
C ILE A 97 5.83 -8.79 -9.82
N LEU A 98 6.10 -7.48 -9.80
CA LEU A 98 7.22 -6.87 -10.50
C LEU A 98 8.45 -6.75 -9.59
N SER A 99 8.23 -6.39 -8.31
CA SER A 99 9.28 -6.38 -7.30
C SER A 99 8.69 -6.37 -5.88
N TYR A 100 9.53 -6.57 -4.88
CA TYR A 100 9.15 -6.43 -3.47
C TYR A 100 9.75 -5.17 -2.87
N LEU A 101 8.97 -4.49 -2.03
CA LEU A 101 9.44 -3.36 -1.24
C LEU A 101 10.29 -3.85 -0.07
N ILE A 102 11.16 -2.97 0.42
CA ILE A 102 11.75 -3.11 1.75
C ILE A 102 10.59 -2.96 2.74
N SER A 103 10.25 -4.06 3.42
CA SER A 103 9.05 -4.19 4.23
C SER A 103 9.38 -4.66 5.65
N LEU A 104 8.63 -4.16 6.63
CA LEU A 104 8.65 -4.62 8.02
C LEU A 104 7.28 -5.20 8.37
N ASP A 105 7.26 -6.47 8.78
CA ASP A 105 6.03 -7.16 9.20
C ASP A 105 5.83 -7.05 10.71
N ASN A 106 4.63 -6.63 11.12
CA ASN A 106 4.17 -6.65 12.50
C ASN A 106 3.08 -7.72 12.65
N LEU A 107 3.51 -8.92 13.08
CA LEU A 107 2.65 -10.09 13.26
C LEU A 107 1.55 -9.89 14.31
N LEU A 108 1.80 -9.09 15.35
CA LEU A 108 0.83 -8.83 16.42
C LEU A 108 -0.36 -8.00 15.90
N SER A 109 -0.07 -6.90 15.20
CA SER A 109 -1.10 -6.04 14.62
C SER A 109 -1.64 -6.53 13.28
N LYS A 110 -1.03 -7.59 12.72
CA LYS A 110 -1.30 -8.12 11.37
C LYS A 110 -1.20 -7.04 10.29
N LYS A 111 -0.12 -6.25 10.35
CA LYS A 111 0.17 -5.17 9.39
C LYS A 111 1.59 -5.28 8.86
N VAL A 112 1.76 -5.00 7.58
CA VAL A 112 3.07 -4.86 6.93
C VAL A 112 3.26 -3.44 6.47
N THR A 113 4.44 -2.87 6.72
CA THR A 113 4.81 -1.53 6.27
C THR A 113 5.95 -1.59 5.27
N GLY A 114 5.76 -1.02 4.08
CA GLY A 114 6.78 -0.97 3.02
C GLY A 114 7.14 0.47 2.63
N LYS A 115 8.40 0.66 2.20
CA LYS A 115 8.87 1.93 1.61
C LYS A 115 8.45 2.03 0.14
N LEU A 116 7.74 3.09 -0.20
CA LEU A 116 7.12 3.30 -1.50
C LEU A 116 7.73 4.55 -2.15
N ASP A 117 8.40 4.33 -3.29
CA ASP A 117 9.14 5.39 -3.99
C ASP A 117 8.33 6.04 -5.13
N HIS A 118 7.22 5.42 -5.54
CA HIS A 118 6.39 5.93 -6.63
C HIS A 118 4.92 5.48 -6.50
N PHE A 119 4.00 6.13 -7.21
CA PHE A 119 2.61 5.68 -7.28
C PHE A 119 2.41 4.56 -8.28
N SER A 120 1.77 3.50 -7.78
CA SER A 120 1.46 2.29 -8.54
C SER A 120 0.42 1.44 -7.82
N ARG A 121 0.33 0.17 -8.20
CA ARG A 121 -0.44 -0.85 -7.49
C ARG A 121 0.46 -1.69 -6.60
N TYR A 122 0.01 -1.89 -5.36
CA TYR A 122 0.72 -2.65 -4.35
C TYR A 122 -0.20 -3.69 -3.72
N ALA A 123 0.35 -4.83 -3.36
CA ALA A 123 -0.40 -5.92 -2.74
C ALA A 123 0.39 -6.61 -1.63
N VAL A 124 -0.31 -7.17 -0.66
CA VAL A 124 0.32 -7.99 0.38
C VAL A 124 0.73 -9.36 -0.20
N ALA A 125 1.98 -9.74 0.07
CA ALA A 125 2.60 -10.97 -0.39
C ALA A 125 3.46 -11.64 0.70
N TRP A 126 4.09 -12.76 0.34
CA TRP A 126 5.00 -13.55 1.17
C TRP A 126 6.45 -13.12 0.95
#